data_AF-A0A7X6PRD2-F1
#
_entry.id   AF-A0A7X6PRD2-F1
#
_cell.length_a   1.000
_cell.length_b   1.000
_cell.length_c   1.000
_cell.angle_alpha   90.00
_cell.angle_beta   90.00
_cell.angle_gamma   90.00
#
_symmetry.space_group_name_H-M   'P 1'
#
loop_
_entity.id
_entity.type
_entity.pdbx_description
1 polymer ?
#
loop_
_entity_poly.entity_id
_entity_poly.type
_entity_poly.pdbx_seq_one_letter_code
_entity_poly.pdbx_strand_id
1 'polypeptide(L)'
;MSQPLLESTGRRRIRPKTLIHVGVIIALAVTIVFIALAIQKPRLPFSLSDYEQAYAADDDDRVFEIYDRIRGKRADLLGISQTVRVTQLIAEAEKIIDRIEQDAGNKSKALILSASQGGNLSEQSIAWLDQYAAMTSHRMSEAVLEQVTRYFDGDMDQDKFTHFLNEMLRVPHLVREFEPLKSRHEDVTQISKLLQEANDAAGRGNLYQEASVLSKIIEEKKLLVFEPVSSYLENRLKTVQSAYYAEQIILIREEMSLAKTYDASIRIKRIIGWFPDDHELQDFYDICIKKNPERIITWWNPVEHIAIKPIIADAERAFDGDRFSASAGRELILAVELERALGQLYDHDYVLVDSRSFVSADGKLRGMPCPAGKKPVVLVLEDFYGSLPRAESGIAWRLDVNQEGCVTGVLLDSSGEERADTRYSAIGIVEEFIA
;
A
#
# COMPACT_ATOMS: atom_id res chain seq x y z
N MET A 1 100.06 -8.89 -58.25
CA MET A 1 100.32 -7.99 -57.10
C MET A 1 99.04 -7.20 -56.83
N SER A 2 98.73 -6.97 -55.55
CA SER A 2 97.50 -6.34 -55.00
C SER A 2 96.29 -7.26 -54.77
N GLN A 3 96.29 -7.96 -53.63
CA GLN A 3 95.09 -8.47 -52.93
C GLN A 3 94.55 -7.40 -51.99
N PRO A 4 93.24 -7.42 -51.68
CA PRO A 4 92.85 -7.14 -50.29
C PRO A 4 91.72 -8.01 -49.71
N LEU A 5 91.87 -8.21 -48.39
CA LEU A 5 90.88 -8.26 -47.31
C LEU A 5 89.88 -9.44 -47.24
N LEU A 6 90.22 -10.42 -46.38
CA LEU A 6 89.27 -11.30 -45.71
C LEU A 6 89.04 -10.78 -44.29
N GLU A 7 87.79 -10.39 -44.02
CA GLU A 7 87.32 -9.88 -42.74
C GLU A 7 87.19 -10.98 -41.69
N SER A 8 87.52 -10.60 -40.46
CA SER A 8 87.54 -11.42 -39.25
C SER A 8 86.24 -11.20 -38.47
N THR A 9 85.46 -12.26 -38.24
CA THR A 9 84.45 -12.28 -37.17
C THR A 9 84.52 -13.60 -36.39
N GLY A 10 85.33 -13.62 -35.33
CA GLY A 10 85.42 -14.72 -34.38
C GLY A 10 84.16 -14.83 -33.51
N ARG A 11 83.33 -15.85 -33.75
CA ARG A 11 82.28 -16.26 -32.81
C ARG A 11 82.90 -17.01 -31.62
N ARG A 12 82.95 -16.37 -30.45
CA ARG A 12 83.25 -17.03 -29.15
C ARG A 12 82.20 -18.12 -28.90
N ARG A 13 82.59 -19.39 -29.01
CA ARG A 13 81.78 -20.54 -28.56
C ARG A 13 81.73 -20.53 -27.03
N ILE A 14 80.56 -20.23 -26.48
CA ILE A 14 80.27 -20.31 -25.03
C ILE A 14 80.36 -21.79 -24.62
N ARG A 15 81.11 -22.09 -23.55
CA ARG A 15 81.27 -23.47 -23.05
C ARG A 15 79.91 -24.00 -22.55
N PRO A 16 79.56 -25.27 -22.79
CA PRO A 16 78.24 -25.82 -22.45
C PRO A 16 77.91 -25.74 -20.94
N LYS A 17 78.90 -25.79 -20.04
CA LYS A 17 78.69 -25.63 -18.59
C LYS A 17 78.24 -24.22 -18.18
N THR A 18 78.69 -23.17 -18.87
CA THR A 18 78.24 -21.78 -18.62
C THR A 18 76.81 -21.52 -19.09
N LEU A 19 76.35 -22.19 -20.16
CA LEU A 19 74.95 -22.12 -20.61
C LEU A 19 73.98 -22.79 -19.62
N ILE A 20 74.40 -23.91 -19.02
CA ILE A 20 73.59 -24.61 -17.99
C ILE A 20 73.45 -23.75 -16.73
N HIS A 21 74.53 -23.15 -16.22
CA HIS A 21 74.45 -22.27 -15.04
C HIS A 21 73.59 -21.02 -15.28
N VAL A 22 73.68 -20.40 -16.46
CA VAL A 22 72.81 -19.27 -16.83
C VAL A 22 71.35 -19.70 -16.93
N GLY A 23 71.07 -20.88 -17.50
CA GLY A 23 69.72 -21.45 -17.57
C GLY A 23 69.11 -21.72 -16.19
N VAL A 24 69.89 -22.24 -15.24
CA VAL A 24 69.44 -22.48 -13.85
C VAL A 24 69.16 -21.17 -13.12
N ILE A 25 70.01 -20.15 -13.28
CA ILE A 25 69.80 -18.83 -12.65
C ILE A 25 68.54 -18.15 -13.22
N ILE A 26 68.32 -18.22 -14.54
CA ILE A 26 67.11 -17.68 -15.17
C ILE A 26 65.87 -18.45 -14.69
N ALA A 27 65.93 -19.78 -14.61
CA ALA A 27 64.83 -20.58 -14.08
C ALA A 27 64.51 -20.20 -12.62
N LEU A 28 65.53 -20.02 -11.78
CA LEU A 28 65.35 -19.56 -10.39
C LEU A 28 64.77 -18.16 -10.33
N ALA A 29 65.25 -17.22 -11.14
CA ALA A 29 64.71 -15.87 -11.21
C ALA A 29 63.26 -15.84 -11.70
N VAL A 30 62.91 -16.62 -12.72
CA VAL A 30 61.53 -16.78 -13.20
C VAL A 30 60.65 -17.40 -12.13
N THR A 31 61.16 -18.40 -11.39
CA THR A 31 60.42 -19.03 -10.29
C THR A 31 60.20 -18.04 -9.15
N ILE A 32 61.20 -17.23 -8.80
CA ILE A 32 61.09 -16.17 -7.78
C ILE A 32 60.10 -15.09 -8.23
N VAL A 33 60.13 -14.67 -9.49
CA VAL A 33 59.17 -13.71 -10.06
C VAL A 33 57.76 -14.30 -10.09
N PHE A 34 57.61 -15.58 -10.44
CA PHE A 34 56.32 -16.26 -10.46
C PHE A 34 55.75 -16.42 -9.05
N ILE A 35 56.60 -16.74 -8.06
CA ILE A 35 56.25 -16.76 -6.64
C ILE A 35 55.86 -15.35 -6.17
N ALA A 36 56.62 -14.31 -6.52
CA ALA A 36 56.31 -12.92 -6.17
C ALA A 36 54.97 -12.44 -6.77
N LEU A 37 54.71 -12.77 -8.04
CA LEU A 37 53.44 -12.48 -8.71
C LEU A 37 52.26 -13.30 -8.15
N ALA A 38 52.50 -14.54 -7.73
CA ALA A 38 51.49 -15.37 -7.07
C ALA A 38 51.14 -14.86 -5.66
N ILE A 39 52.10 -14.29 -4.94
CA ILE A 39 51.92 -13.64 -3.63
C ILE A 39 51.20 -12.29 -3.77
N GLN A 40 51.35 -11.59 -4.89
CA GLN A 40 50.65 -10.32 -5.15
C GLN A 40 49.19 -10.45 -5.61
N LYS A 41 48.69 -11.65 -5.93
CA LYS A 41 47.28 -11.78 -6.34
C LYS A 41 46.35 -11.56 -5.15
N PRO A 42 45.36 -10.64 -5.25
CA PRO A 42 44.40 -10.44 -4.17
C PRO A 42 43.65 -11.74 -3.88
N ARG A 43 43.54 -12.07 -2.60
CA ARG A 43 42.80 -13.21 -2.03
C ARG A 43 42.16 -12.77 -0.73
N LEU A 44 41.07 -13.43 -0.36
CA LEU A 44 40.47 -13.26 0.97
C LEU A 44 41.31 -14.00 2.02
N PRO A 45 41.40 -13.46 3.25
CA PRO A 45 42.12 -14.10 4.35
C PRO A 45 41.44 -15.38 4.83
N PHE A 46 40.13 -15.49 4.64
CA PHE A 46 39.31 -16.62 5.07
C PHE A 46 38.25 -16.93 4.00
N SER A 47 37.79 -18.17 4.00
CA SER A 47 36.69 -18.68 3.20
C SER A 47 35.42 -18.83 4.03
N LEU A 48 34.28 -19.06 3.37
CA LEU A 48 33.03 -19.40 4.05
C LEU A 48 33.16 -20.67 4.92
N SER A 49 33.95 -21.65 4.48
CA SER A 49 34.15 -22.89 5.25
C SER A 49 34.92 -22.65 6.54
N ASP A 50 35.87 -21.70 6.55
CA ASP A 50 36.59 -21.33 7.78
C ASP A 50 35.63 -20.74 8.82
N TYR A 51 34.67 -19.93 8.37
CA TYR A 51 33.59 -19.44 9.23
C TYR A 51 32.69 -20.57 9.73
N GLU A 52 32.23 -21.46 8.85
CA GLU A 52 31.34 -22.57 9.24
C GLU A 52 31.99 -23.50 10.27
N GLN A 53 33.31 -23.72 10.17
CA GLN A 53 34.07 -24.50 11.16
C GLN A 53 34.17 -23.77 12.51
N ALA A 54 34.48 -22.48 12.50
CA ALA A 54 34.55 -21.66 13.72
C ALA A 54 33.19 -21.59 14.42
N TYR A 55 32.12 -21.36 13.64
CA TYR A 55 30.75 -21.31 14.13
C TYR A 55 30.30 -22.66 14.73
N ALA A 56 30.62 -23.78 14.08
CA ALA A 56 30.29 -25.11 14.59
C ALA A 56 31.08 -25.49 15.86
N ALA A 57 32.24 -24.85 16.08
CA ALA A 57 33.08 -25.04 17.27
C ALA A 57 32.69 -24.13 18.44
N ASP A 58 31.73 -23.21 18.27
CA ASP A 58 31.38 -22.15 19.24
C ASP A 58 32.61 -21.27 19.61
N ASP A 59 33.51 -21.07 18.65
CA ASP A 59 34.75 -20.28 18.80
C ASP A 59 34.49 -18.82 18.39
N ASP A 60 33.86 -18.06 19.30
CA ASP A 60 33.48 -16.66 19.08
C ASP A 60 34.70 -15.79 18.71
N ASP A 61 35.86 -15.97 19.38
CA ASP A 61 37.08 -15.22 19.08
C ASP A 61 37.52 -15.40 17.62
N ARG A 62 37.41 -16.64 17.11
CA ARG A 62 37.72 -16.94 15.72
C ARG A 62 36.69 -16.36 14.76
N VAL A 63 35.41 -16.35 15.12
CA VAL A 63 34.35 -15.70 14.31
C VAL A 63 34.61 -14.20 14.18
N PHE A 64 34.96 -13.51 15.27
CA PHE A 64 35.33 -12.09 15.23
C PHE A 64 36.57 -11.83 14.37
N GLU A 65 37.62 -12.65 14.50
CA GLU A 65 38.81 -12.50 13.65
C GLU A 65 38.44 -12.63 12.17
N ILE A 66 37.62 -13.62 11.83
CA ILE A 66 37.18 -13.84 10.45
C ILE A 66 36.41 -12.62 9.95
N TYR A 67 35.43 -12.14 10.71
CA TYR A 67 34.62 -10.99 10.34
C TYR A 67 35.46 -9.72 10.13
N ASP A 68 36.30 -9.36 11.09
CA ASP A 68 37.10 -8.13 11.02
C ASP A 68 38.09 -8.16 9.88
N ARG A 69 38.78 -9.29 9.67
CA ARG A 69 39.73 -9.41 8.55
C ARG A 69 39.04 -9.43 7.20
N ILE A 70 37.88 -10.07 7.07
CA ILE A 70 37.12 -10.07 5.82
C ILE A 70 36.59 -8.67 5.52
N ARG A 71 36.02 -7.97 6.52
CA ARG A 71 35.53 -6.60 6.40
C ARG A 71 36.66 -5.62 6.03
N GLY A 72 37.79 -5.71 6.73
CA GLY A 72 38.99 -4.93 6.42
C GLY A 72 39.49 -5.21 5.00
N LYS A 73 39.55 -6.50 4.60
CA LYS A 73 39.99 -6.85 3.25
C LYS A 73 39.02 -6.36 2.17
N ARG A 74 37.71 -6.42 2.41
CA ARG A 74 36.70 -5.87 1.51
C ARG A 74 36.90 -4.36 1.32
N ALA A 75 37.14 -3.62 2.40
CA ALA A 75 37.43 -2.20 2.33
C ALA A 75 38.69 -1.89 1.48
N ASP A 76 39.77 -2.65 1.66
CA ASP A 76 40.98 -2.53 0.83
C ASP A 76 40.68 -2.80 -0.66
N LEU A 77 39.86 -3.82 -0.96
CA LEU A 77 39.50 -4.21 -2.32
C LEU A 77 38.63 -3.17 -3.03
N LEU A 78 37.79 -2.43 -2.29
CA LEU A 78 37.01 -1.31 -2.82
C LEU A 78 37.90 -0.14 -3.26
N GLY A 79 39.08 0.02 -2.66
CA GLY A 79 40.04 1.10 -2.94
C GLY A 79 40.97 0.87 -4.13
N ILE A 80 40.93 -0.29 -4.79
CA ILE A 80 41.81 -0.63 -5.93
C ILE A 80 41.04 -0.77 -7.25
N SER A 81 41.77 -0.82 -8.36
CA SER A 81 41.20 -0.95 -9.71
C SER A 81 40.30 -2.18 -9.85
N GLN A 82 39.07 -1.95 -10.30
CA GLN A 82 38.01 -2.97 -10.40
C GLN A 82 38.26 -3.90 -11.59
N THR A 83 38.99 -4.98 -11.33
CA THR A 83 39.13 -6.12 -12.26
C THR A 83 38.07 -7.18 -11.96
N VAL A 84 37.76 -8.05 -12.93
CA VAL A 84 36.82 -9.19 -12.74
C VAL A 84 37.12 -9.98 -11.46
N ARG A 85 38.41 -10.20 -11.17
CA ARG A 85 38.83 -10.93 -9.97
C ARG A 85 38.57 -10.14 -8.68
N VAL A 86 38.78 -8.82 -8.68
CA VAL A 86 38.52 -7.97 -7.51
C VAL A 86 37.03 -7.92 -7.22
N THR A 87 36.18 -7.75 -8.25
CA THR A 87 34.72 -7.77 -8.10
C THR A 87 34.22 -9.11 -7.54
N GLN A 88 34.76 -10.24 -8.02
CA GLN A 88 34.44 -11.56 -7.46
C GLN A 88 34.81 -11.68 -5.98
N LEU A 89 35.99 -11.19 -5.58
CA LEU A 89 36.44 -11.25 -4.19
C LEU A 89 35.60 -10.34 -3.27
N ILE A 90 35.15 -9.19 -3.76
CA ILE A 90 34.23 -8.30 -3.03
C ILE A 90 32.90 -9.03 -2.78
N ALA A 91 32.31 -9.62 -3.82
CA ALA A 91 31.05 -10.37 -3.69
C ALA A 91 31.20 -11.59 -2.76
N GLU A 92 32.34 -12.28 -2.80
CA GLU A 92 32.62 -13.40 -1.89
C GLU A 92 32.78 -12.92 -0.44
N ALA A 93 33.46 -11.78 -0.21
CA ALA A 93 33.55 -11.17 1.12
C ALA A 93 32.19 -10.74 1.65
N GLU A 94 31.36 -10.10 0.81
CA GLU A 94 29.98 -9.71 1.16
C GLU A 94 29.16 -10.92 1.58
N LYS A 95 29.22 -12.02 0.81
CA LYS A 95 28.52 -13.26 1.15
C LYS A 95 28.92 -13.81 2.52
N ILE A 96 30.21 -13.74 2.88
CA ILE A 96 30.70 -14.21 4.18
C ILE A 96 30.22 -13.27 5.30
N ILE A 97 30.35 -11.95 5.11
CA ILE A 97 29.88 -10.92 6.06
C ILE A 97 28.38 -11.08 6.31
N ASP A 98 27.57 -11.13 5.25
CA ASP A 98 26.12 -11.27 5.32
C ASP A 98 25.73 -12.54 6.07
N ARG A 99 26.47 -13.64 5.84
CA ARG A 99 26.21 -14.90 6.54
C ARG A 99 26.47 -14.79 8.04
N ILE A 100 27.61 -14.20 8.43
CA ILE A 100 27.97 -13.97 9.84
C ILE A 100 26.92 -13.09 10.52
N GLU A 101 26.56 -11.97 9.90
CA GLU A 101 25.57 -11.02 10.44
C GLU A 101 24.17 -11.64 10.52
N GLN A 102 23.80 -12.51 9.57
CA GLN A 102 22.54 -13.23 9.60
C GLN A 102 22.49 -14.25 10.74
N ASP A 103 23.53 -15.07 10.90
CA ASP A 103 23.58 -16.10 11.94
C ASP A 103 23.62 -15.44 13.34
N ALA A 104 24.46 -14.41 13.52
CA ALA A 104 24.51 -13.62 14.76
C ALA A 104 23.19 -12.89 15.02
N GLY A 105 22.56 -12.34 13.98
CA GLY A 105 21.25 -11.69 14.07
C GLY A 105 20.15 -12.66 14.50
N ASN A 106 20.14 -13.88 13.96
CA ASN A 106 19.18 -14.92 14.32
C ASN A 106 19.35 -15.37 15.78
N LYS A 107 20.61 -15.56 16.23
CA LYS A 107 20.92 -15.90 17.63
C LYS A 107 20.50 -14.76 18.57
N SER A 108 20.77 -13.51 18.20
CA SER A 108 20.32 -12.32 18.95
C SER A 108 18.80 -12.29 19.09
N LYS A 109 18.07 -12.45 17.98
CA LYS A 109 16.60 -12.50 17.98
C LYS A 109 16.06 -13.63 18.85
N ALA A 110 16.67 -14.81 18.82
CA ALA A 110 16.26 -15.95 19.64
C ALA A 110 16.43 -15.69 21.15
N LEU A 111 17.55 -15.06 21.55
CA LEU A 111 17.80 -14.69 22.94
C LEU A 111 16.80 -13.62 23.43
N ILE A 112 16.55 -12.59 22.63
CA ILE A 112 15.58 -11.53 22.92
C ILE A 112 14.16 -12.11 23.03
N LEU A 113 13.79 -13.00 22.11
CA LEU A 113 12.50 -13.69 22.14
C LEU A 113 12.35 -14.55 23.40
N SER A 114 13.40 -15.29 23.79
CA SER A 114 13.38 -16.10 25.01
C SER A 114 13.14 -15.24 26.25
N ALA A 115 13.78 -14.08 26.35
CA ALA A 115 13.56 -13.14 27.45
C ALA A 115 12.11 -12.62 27.48
N SER A 116 11.52 -12.32 26.31
CA SER A 116 10.11 -11.88 26.21
C SER A 116 9.09 -12.94 26.65
N GLN A 117 9.48 -14.22 26.60
CA GLN A 117 8.67 -15.36 27.03
C GLN A 117 8.85 -15.70 28.52
N GLY A 118 9.57 -14.86 29.28
CA GLY A 118 9.84 -15.06 30.71
C GLY A 118 11.16 -15.78 31.01
N GLY A 119 12.01 -16.02 30.00
CA GLY A 119 13.36 -16.51 30.19
C GLY A 119 14.27 -15.46 30.85
N ASN A 120 15.35 -15.93 31.48
CA ASN A 120 16.42 -15.07 31.98
C ASN A 120 17.64 -15.23 31.08
N LEU A 121 18.23 -14.11 30.69
CA LEU A 121 19.52 -14.09 30.03
C LEU A 121 20.62 -14.49 31.03
N SER A 122 21.42 -15.47 30.63
CA SER A 122 22.63 -15.83 31.36
C SER A 122 23.70 -14.73 31.19
N GLU A 123 24.66 -14.67 32.12
CA GLU A 123 25.81 -13.75 31.99
C GLU A 123 26.59 -13.98 30.69
N GLN A 124 26.68 -15.23 30.24
CA GLN A 124 27.29 -15.58 28.95
C GLN A 124 26.48 -15.02 27.77
N SER A 125 25.15 -15.10 27.82
CA SER A 125 24.27 -14.55 26.78
C SER A 125 24.33 -13.03 26.72
N ILE A 126 24.45 -12.36 27.86
CA ILE A 126 24.59 -10.90 27.93
C ILE A 126 25.93 -10.45 27.35
N ALA A 127 27.02 -11.10 27.77
CA ALA A 127 28.35 -10.83 27.22
C ALA A 127 28.37 -11.06 25.70
N TRP A 128 27.74 -12.14 25.23
CA TRP A 128 27.63 -12.46 23.81
C TRP A 128 26.85 -11.37 23.04
N LEU A 129 25.67 -10.96 23.53
CA LEU A 129 24.87 -9.89 22.90
C LEU A 129 25.62 -8.56 22.84
N ASP A 130 26.35 -8.22 23.89
CA ASP A 130 27.13 -6.98 23.96
C ASP A 130 28.33 -7.01 23.01
N GLN A 131 29.04 -8.14 22.94
CA GLN A 131 30.19 -8.32 22.05
C GLN A 131 29.77 -8.28 20.57
N TYR A 132 28.65 -8.92 20.22
CA TYR A 132 28.16 -8.97 18.84
C TYR A 132 27.35 -7.74 18.40
N ALA A 133 27.09 -6.79 19.30
CA ALA A 133 26.29 -5.60 19.00
C ALA A 133 26.81 -4.80 17.79
N ALA A 134 28.13 -4.74 17.57
CA ALA A 134 28.71 -4.07 16.40
C ALA A 134 28.29 -4.68 15.04
N MET A 135 27.95 -5.98 15.03
CA MET A 135 27.47 -6.73 13.86
C MET A 135 25.95 -6.79 13.77
N THR A 136 25.26 -6.77 14.92
CA THR A 136 23.82 -7.09 15.00
C THR A 136 22.95 -5.96 15.53
N SER A 137 23.51 -4.78 15.86
CA SER A 137 22.79 -3.69 16.54
C SER A 137 21.43 -3.38 15.92
N HIS A 138 21.35 -3.24 14.59
CA HIS A 138 20.07 -2.97 13.93
C HIS A 138 19.05 -4.09 14.15
N ARG A 139 19.43 -5.35 13.91
CA ARG A 139 18.57 -6.52 14.11
C ARG A 139 18.18 -6.73 15.58
N MET A 140 19.07 -6.39 16.51
CA MET A 140 18.80 -6.40 17.94
C MET A 140 17.76 -5.35 18.31
N SER A 141 17.96 -4.09 17.92
CA SER A 141 17.00 -3.01 18.18
C SER A 141 15.64 -3.32 17.57
N GLU A 142 15.59 -3.84 16.33
CA GLU A 142 14.35 -4.31 15.70
C GLU A 142 13.66 -5.42 16.52
N ALA A 143 14.40 -6.43 16.98
CA ALA A 143 13.83 -7.51 17.78
C ALA A 143 13.30 -7.02 19.14
N VAL A 144 13.95 -6.02 19.76
CA VAL A 144 13.45 -5.40 20.99
C VAL A 144 12.19 -4.57 20.70
N LEU A 145 12.20 -3.75 19.66
CA LEU A 145 11.06 -2.95 19.21
C LEU A 145 9.85 -3.82 18.84
N GLU A 146 10.07 -5.00 18.27
CA GLU A 146 9.02 -5.99 18.00
C GLU A 146 8.31 -6.41 19.30
N GLN A 147 9.04 -6.61 20.41
CA GLN A 147 8.42 -6.94 21.69
C GLN A 147 7.75 -5.72 22.34
N VAL A 148 8.35 -4.53 22.22
CA VAL A 148 7.71 -3.28 22.67
C VAL A 148 6.38 -3.05 21.96
N THR A 149 6.34 -3.31 20.65
CA THR A 149 5.13 -3.25 19.82
C THR A 149 4.07 -4.23 20.32
N ARG A 150 4.43 -5.49 20.61
CA ARG A 150 3.50 -6.48 21.17
C ARG A 150 2.89 -6.06 22.51
N TYR A 151 3.63 -5.34 23.36
CA TYR A 151 3.05 -4.76 24.58
C TYR A 151 1.99 -3.71 24.26
N PHE A 152 2.29 -2.80 23.33
CA PHE A 152 1.36 -1.74 22.93
C PHE A 152 0.14 -2.25 22.16
N ASP A 153 0.29 -3.34 21.41
CA ASP A 153 -0.81 -4.01 20.71
C ASP A 153 -1.69 -4.85 21.65
N GLY A 154 -1.26 -5.04 22.92
CA GLY A 154 -1.98 -5.82 23.93
C GLY A 154 -1.68 -7.32 23.92
N ASP A 155 -0.71 -7.76 23.11
CA ASP A 155 -0.27 -9.16 23.00
C ASP A 155 0.71 -9.60 24.11
N MET A 156 1.14 -8.66 24.96
CA MET A 156 2.01 -8.91 26.10
C MET A 156 1.52 -8.14 27.32
N ASP A 157 1.42 -8.83 28.45
CA ASP A 157 1.02 -8.21 29.72
C ASP A 157 2.15 -7.38 30.35
N GLN A 158 1.77 -6.51 31.29
CA GLN A 158 2.69 -5.56 31.94
C GLN A 158 3.81 -6.25 32.72
N ASP A 159 3.53 -7.39 33.36
CA ASP A 159 4.52 -8.11 34.16
C ASP A 159 5.60 -8.72 33.26
N LYS A 160 5.19 -9.37 32.16
CA LYS A 160 6.11 -9.88 31.13
C LYS A 160 6.90 -8.77 30.46
N PHE A 161 6.27 -7.64 30.14
CA PHE A 161 6.96 -6.51 29.55
C PHE A 161 8.01 -5.92 30.50
N THR A 162 7.66 -5.77 31.78
CA THR A 162 8.60 -5.29 32.81
C THR A 162 9.78 -6.24 32.98
N HIS A 163 9.52 -7.55 33.02
CA HIS A 163 10.55 -8.57 33.05
C HIS A 163 11.47 -8.47 31.82
N PHE A 164 10.89 -8.43 30.63
CA PHE A 164 11.60 -8.30 29.37
C PHE A 164 12.52 -7.07 29.33
N LEU A 165 12.01 -5.89 29.71
CA LEU A 165 12.82 -4.67 29.77
C LEU A 165 13.97 -4.78 30.76
N ASN A 166 13.75 -5.40 31.92
CA ASN A 166 14.83 -5.61 32.89
C ASN A 166 15.94 -6.49 32.32
N GLU A 167 15.60 -7.52 31.55
CA GLU A 167 16.59 -8.37 30.89
C GLU A 167 17.32 -7.64 29.78
N MET A 168 16.63 -6.86 28.93
CA MET A 168 17.27 -6.10 27.85
C MET A 168 18.22 -5.03 28.37
N LEU A 169 17.88 -4.37 29.48
CA LEU A 169 18.71 -3.33 30.09
C LEU A 169 19.93 -3.87 30.84
N ARG A 170 20.11 -5.19 30.94
CA ARG A 170 21.37 -5.80 31.36
C ARG A 170 22.41 -5.80 30.23
N VAL A 171 22.01 -5.61 28.98
CA VAL A 171 22.91 -5.51 27.81
C VAL A 171 23.32 -4.05 27.61
N PRO A 172 24.59 -3.66 27.85
CA PRO A 172 25.03 -2.26 27.81
C PRO A 172 24.65 -1.49 26.55
N HIS A 173 24.79 -2.09 25.36
CA HIS A 173 24.44 -1.45 24.09
C HIS A 173 22.96 -1.06 23.98
N LEU A 174 22.04 -1.77 24.63
CA LEU A 174 20.59 -1.51 24.57
C LEU A 174 20.14 -0.44 25.56
N VAL A 175 20.93 -0.15 26.60
CA VAL A 175 20.56 0.77 27.68
C VAL A 175 20.21 2.15 27.14
N ARG A 176 21.04 2.72 26.26
CA ARG A 176 20.83 4.09 25.77
C ARG A 176 19.50 4.27 25.04
N GLU A 177 19.08 3.26 24.28
CA GLU A 177 17.87 3.32 23.45
C GLU A 177 16.61 3.01 24.25
N PHE A 178 16.68 2.04 25.16
CA PHE A 178 15.49 1.48 25.82
C PHE A 178 15.35 1.83 27.30
N GLU A 179 16.35 2.44 27.95
CA GLU A 179 16.22 2.93 29.34
C GLU A 179 15.01 3.83 29.55
N PRO A 180 14.67 4.75 28.62
CA PRO A 180 13.50 5.61 28.78
C PRO A 180 12.19 4.85 28.96
N LEU A 181 12.04 3.64 28.42
CA LEU A 181 10.87 2.78 28.63
C LEU A 181 10.72 2.39 30.09
N LYS A 182 11.84 2.23 30.81
CA LYS A 182 11.86 1.87 32.22
C LYS A 182 11.77 3.09 33.13
N SER A 183 12.55 4.13 32.87
CA SER A 183 12.57 5.33 33.72
C SER A 183 11.25 6.10 33.69
N ARG A 184 10.46 5.94 32.61
CA ARG A 184 9.15 6.57 32.43
C ARG A 184 8.02 5.55 32.34
N HIS A 185 8.05 4.53 33.20
CA HIS A 185 7.07 3.45 33.18
C HIS A 185 5.61 3.94 33.33
N GLU A 186 5.35 5.02 34.07
CA GLU A 186 4.00 5.59 34.24
C GLU A 186 3.45 6.10 32.91
N ASP A 187 4.27 6.84 32.15
CA ASP A 187 3.91 7.34 30.82
C ASP A 187 3.66 6.18 29.86
N VAL A 188 4.54 5.16 29.86
CA VAL A 188 4.40 3.96 29.01
C VAL A 188 3.11 3.20 29.32
N THR A 189 2.79 3.05 30.61
CA THR A 189 1.55 2.41 31.07
C THR A 189 0.32 3.23 30.68
N GLN A 190 0.40 4.56 30.78
CA GLN A 190 -0.69 5.45 30.36
C GLN A 190 -0.92 5.36 28.85
N ILE A 191 0.14 5.33 28.05
CA ILE A 191 0.05 5.17 26.59
C ILE A 191 -0.57 3.83 26.23
N SER A 192 -0.14 2.73 26.85
CA SER A 192 -0.75 1.41 26.65
C SER A 192 -2.26 1.42 26.93
N LYS A 193 -2.70 2.10 28.01
CA LYS A 193 -4.14 2.26 28.31
C LYS A 193 -4.88 3.07 27.26
N LEU A 194 -4.29 4.16 26.75
CA LEU A 194 -4.89 4.98 25.69
C LEU A 194 -4.98 4.20 24.38
N LEU A 195 -3.99 3.34 24.09
CA LEU A 195 -3.97 2.47 22.92
C LEU A 195 -5.01 1.36 22.95
N GLN A 196 -5.59 1.04 24.11
CA GLN A 196 -6.64 0.02 24.18
C GLN A 196 -7.82 0.37 23.26
N GLU A 197 -8.21 1.65 23.15
CA GLU A 197 -9.29 2.05 22.24
C GLU A 197 -8.89 1.85 20.76
N ALA A 198 -7.63 2.09 20.41
CA ALA A 198 -7.09 1.85 19.06
C ALA A 198 -7.02 0.35 18.76
N ASN A 199 -6.60 -0.47 19.71
CA ASN A 199 -6.53 -1.93 19.59
C ASN A 199 -7.92 -2.55 19.42
N ASP A 200 -8.90 -2.07 20.21
CA ASP A 200 -10.29 -2.48 20.09
C ASP A 200 -10.88 -2.09 18.71
N ALA A 201 -10.52 -0.92 18.18
CA ALA A 201 -10.91 -0.50 16.84
C ALA A 201 -10.28 -1.37 15.75
N ALA A 202 -8.98 -1.67 15.87
CA ALA A 202 -8.25 -2.55 14.97
C ALA A 202 -8.85 -3.97 14.96
N GLY A 203 -9.18 -4.52 16.14
CA GLY A 203 -9.84 -5.83 16.26
C GLY A 203 -11.23 -5.91 15.63
N ARG A 204 -11.90 -4.76 15.44
CA ARG A 204 -13.17 -4.64 14.69
C ARG A 204 -12.99 -4.30 13.21
N GLY A 205 -11.76 -4.11 12.74
CA GLY A 205 -11.47 -3.62 11.39
C GLY A 205 -11.89 -2.16 11.15
N ASN A 206 -12.06 -1.35 12.20
CA ASN A 206 -12.46 0.06 12.08
C ASN A 206 -11.23 0.97 11.96
N LEU A 207 -10.66 1.01 10.76
CA LEU A 207 -9.42 1.74 10.46
C LEU A 207 -9.53 3.25 10.75
N TYR A 208 -10.69 3.87 10.48
CA TYR A 208 -10.89 5.30 10.75
C TYR A 208 -10.82 5.61 12.25
N GLN A 209 -11.49 4.79 13.07
CA GLN A 209 -11.46 4.99 14.52
C GLN A 209 -10.07 4.75 15.08
N GLU A 210 -9.36 3.71 14.63
CA GLU A 210 -7.97 3.47 15.01
C GLU A 210 -7.07 4.67 14.69
N ALA A 211 -7.11 5.16 13.44
CA ALA A 211 -6.32 6.32 13.02
C ALA A 211 -6.66 7.60 13.82
N SER A 212 -7.95 7.82 14.11
CA SER A 212 -8.41 8.97 14.90
C SER A 212 -7.89 8.92 16.35
N VAL A 213 -7.90 7.74 16.97
CA VAL A 213 -7.38 7.56 18.34
C VAL A 213 -5.87 7.77 18.36
N LEU A 214 -5.13 7.17 17.42
CA LEU A 214 -3.68 7.34 17.30
C LEU A 214 -3.29 8.80 17.07
N SER A 215 -3.99 9.50 16.18
CA SER A 215 -3.74 10.93 15.91
C SER A 215 -3.92 11.77 17.18
N LYS A 216 -4.97 11.50 17.96
CA LYS A 216 -5.22 12.18 19.23
C LYS A 216 -4.12 11.92 20.26
N ILE A 217 -3.65 10.67 20.38
CA ILE A 217 -2.53 10.32 21.27
C ILE A 217 -1.27 11.10 20.89
N ILE A 218 -0.97 11.22 19.60
CA ILE A 218 0.20 11.96 19.08
C ILE A 218 0.06 13.47 19.29
N GLU A 219 -1.13 14.03 19.10
CA GLU A 219 -1.42 15.46 19.29
C GLU A 219 -1.34 15.91 20.75
N GLU A 220 -1.62 15.00 21.70
CA GLU A 220 -1.44 15.21 23.13
C GLU A 220 0.07 15.21 23.50
N LYS A 221 0.83 16.14 22.92
CA LYS A 221 2.30 16.37 23.03
C LYS A 221 2.85 16.58 24.45
N LYS A 222 2.02 16.42 25.49
CA LYS A 222 2.45 16.43 26.90
C LYS A 222 3.12 15.11 27.31
N LEU A 223 2.88 14.03 26.56
CA LEU A 223 3.66 12.80 26.64
C LEU A 223 4.85 13.00 25.70
N LEU A 224 5.97 13.57 26.18
CA LEU A 224 7.20 13.67 25.37
C LEU A 224 7.77 12.26 25.16
N VAL A 225 7.10 11.41 24.39
CA VAL A 225 7.46 9.99 24.32
C VAL A 225 8.76 9.88 23.55
N PHE A 226 9.68 9.15 24.14
CA PHE A 226 11.02 8.94 23.59
C PHE A 226 10.95 8.09 22.31
N GLU A 227 12.06 8.10 21.57
CA GLU A 227 12.15 7.66 20.17
C GLU A 227 11.43 6.33 19.86
N PRO A 228 11.65 5.22 20.59
CA PRO A 228 10.94 3.95 20.38
C PRO A 228 9.41 4.06 20.25
N VAL A 229 8.76 4.83 21.12
CA VAL A 229 7.29 4.88 21.17
C VAL A 229 6.75 5.87 20.14
N SER A 230 7.43 6.99 19.95
CA SER A 230 7.08 7.96 18.91
C SER A 230 7.17 7.31 17.52
N SER A 231 8.25 6.57 17.26
CA SER A 231 8.41 5.76 16.05
C SER A 231 7.30 4.73 15.89
N TYR A 232 6.91 4.02 16.95
CA TYR A 232 5.80 3.07 16.92
C TYR A 232 4.47 3.74 16.55
N LEU A 233 4.10 4.83 17.24
CA LEU A 233 2.85 5.54 17.03
C LEU A 233 2.75 6.13 15.63
N GLU A 234 3.81 6.78 15.15
CA GLU A 234 3.87 7.39 13.82
C GLU A 234 3.81 6.33 12.71
N ASN A 235 4.56 5.23 12.85
CA ASN A 235 4.53 4.14 11.88
C ASN A 235 3.17 3.44 11.85
N ARG A 236 2.56 3.19 13.02
CA ARG A 236 1.21 2.60 13.10
C ARG A 236 0.17 3.53 12.49
N LEU A 237 0.20 4.83 12.82
CA LEU A 237 -0.71 5.83 12.26
C LEU A 237 -0.59 5.89 10.73
N LYS A 238 0.63 6.00 10.21
CA LYS A 238 0.89 6.03 8.77
C LYS A 238 0.36 4.78 8.07
N THR A 239 0.56 3.61 8.68
CA THR A 239 0.10 2.33 8.13
C THR A 239 -1.42 2.27 8.05
N VAL A 240 -2.12 2.60 9.15
CA VAL A 240 -3.60 2.57 9.17
C VAL A 240 -4.21 3.64 8.26
N GLN A 241 -3.64 4.85 8.21
CA GLN A 241 -4.09 5.90 7.29
C GLN A 241 -3.94 5.47 5.83
N SER A 242 -2.82 4.87 5.47
CA SER A 242 -2.57 4.38 4.10
C SER A 242 -3.53 3.25 3.73
N ALA A 243 -3.80 2.32 4.65
CA ALA A 243 -4.78 1.25 4.45
C ALA A 243 -6.20 1.82 4.26
N TYR A 244 -6.62 2.74 5.13
CA TYR A 244 -7.94 3.38 5.03
C TYR A 244 -8.09 4.18 3.74
N TYR A 245 -7.05 4.93 3.35
CA TYR A 245 -7.03 5.66 2.08
C TYR A 245 -7.25 4.71 0.89
N ALA A 246 -6.52 3.59 0.84
CA ALA A 246 -6.63 2.62 -0.25
C ALA A 246 -8.06 2.07 -0.41
N GLU A 247 -8.79 1.89 0.69
CA GLU A 247 -10.21 1.50 0.67
C GLU A 247 -11.12 2.65 0.22
N GLN A 248 -10.91 3.86 0.75
CA GLN A 248 -11.81 4.98 0.50
C GLN A 248 -11.67 5.57 -0.90
N ILE A 249 -10.46 5.66 -1.47
CA ILE A 249 -10.24 6.31 -2.76
C ILE A 249 -10.98 5.60 -3.90
N ILE A 250 -11.13 4.27 -3.82
CA ILE A 250 -11.91 3.49 -4.80
C ILE A 250 -13.38 3.91 -4.77
N LEU A 251 -13.96 3.98 -3.56
CA LEU A 251 -15.35 4.39 -3.37
C LEU A 251 -15.58 5.85 -3.76
N ILE A 252 -14.63 6.74 -3.44
CA ILE A 252 -14.68 8.15 -3.83
C ILE A 252 -14.68 8.27 -5.35
N ARG A 253 -13.76 7.58 -6.06
CA ARG A 253 -13.72 7.60 -7.53
C ARG A 253 -15.02 7.08 -8.14
N GLU A 254 -15.58 6.00 -7.61
CA GLU A 254 -16.87 5.47 -8.05
C GLU A 254 -18.00 6.50 -7.84
N GLU A 255 -18.12 7.05 -6.64
CA GLU A 255 -19.11 8.08 -6.30
C GLU A 255 -18.96 9.31 -7.20
N MET A 256 -17.73 9.77 -7.45
CA MET A 256 -17.44 10.89 -8.34
C MET A 256 -17.78 10.60 -9.80
N SER A 257 -17.53 9.37 -10.28
CA SER A 257 -17.92 8.95 -11.64
C SER A 257 -19.43 8.92 -11.85
N LEU A 258 -20.19 8.68 -10.77
CA LEU A 258 -21.65 8.69 -10.74
C LEU A 258 -22.24 10.05 -10.34
N ALA A 259 -21.41 11.11 -10.28
CA ALA A 259 -21.78 12.45 -9.84
C ALA A 259 -22.44 12.51 -8.43
N LYS A 260 -22.19 11.52 -7.57
CA LYS A 260 -22.64 11.46 -6.16
C LYS A 260 -21.75 12.32 -5.27
N THR A 261 -21.64 13.61 -5.57
CA THR A 261 -20.71 14.53 -4.92
C THR A 261 -20.97 14.71 -3.42
N TYR A 262 -22.21 14.48 -2.97
CA TYR A 262 -22.51 14.57 -1.54
C TYR A 262 -21.90 13.41 -0.75
N ASP A 263 -22.12 12.17 -1.20
CA ASP A 263 -21.55 10.96 -0.59
C ASP A 263 -20.01 11.00 -0.63
N ALA A 264 -19.44 11.35 -1.79
CA ALA A 264 -18.00 11.53 -1.95
C ALA A 264 -17.46 12.55 -0.94
N SER A 265 -18.12 13.69 -0.77
CA SER A 265 -17.67 14.73 0.16
C SER A 265 -17.62 14.26 1.63
N ILE A 266 -18.52 13.37 2.04
CA ILE A 266 -18.53 12.82 3.40
C ILE A 266 -17.28 11.97 3.63
N ARG A 267 -16.90 11.16 2.63
CA ARG A 267 -15.68 10.34 2.71
C ARG A 267 -14.42 11.19 2.63
N ILE A 268 -14.35 12.10 1.66
CA ILE A 268 -13.20 12.97 1.44
C ILE A 268 -12.89 13.77 2.72
N LYS A 269 -13.90 14.36 3.37
CA LYS A 269 -13.72 15.13 4.62
C LYS A 269 -13.05 14.35 5.75
N ARG A 270 -13.15 13.01 5.76
CA ARG A 270 -12.51 12.16 6.77
C ARG A 270 -11.01 11.97 6.53
N ILE A 271 -10.57 12.01 5.28
CA ILE A 271 -9.20 11.65 4.89
C ILE A 271 -8.38 12.83 4.38
N ILE A 272 -9.02 13.91 3.93
CA ILE A 272 -8.34 15.04 3.28
C ILE A 272 -7.30 15.72 4.18
N GLY A 273 -7.56 15.77 5.49
CA GLY A 273 -6.59 16.31 6.45
C GLY A 273 -5.35 15.44 6.66
N TRP A 274 -5.42 14.15 6.33
CA TRP A 274 -4.30 13.21 6.46
C TRP A 274 -3.39 13.24 5.23
N PHE A 275 -3.92 13.65 4.07
CA PHE A 275 -3.22 13.65 2.79
C PHE A 275 -3.33 15.03 2.10
N PRO A 276 -2.70 16.08 2.66
CA PRO A 276 -2.79 17.43 2.12
C PRO A 276 -2.18 17.58 0.72
N ASP A 277 -1.19 16.74 0.39
CA ASP A 277 -0.46 16.78 -0.89
C ASP A 277 -1.11 15.91 -2.00
N ASP A 278 -2.24 15.24 -1.71
CA ASP A 278 -2.96 14.44 -2.71
C ASP A 278 -3.84 15.33 -3.60
N HIS A 279 -3.30 15.68 -4.77
CA HIS A 279 -4.00 16.53 -5.74
C HIS A 279 -5.33 15.95 -6.23
N GLU A 280 -5.46 14.64 -6.42
CA GLU A 280 -6.71 14.04 -6.88
C GLU A 280 -7.81 14.20 -5.83
N LEU A 281 -7.44 13.98 -4.55
CA LEU A 281 -8.37 14.15 -3.45
C LEU A 281 -8.80 15.62 -3.27
N GLN A 282 -7.86 16.56 -3.45
CA GLN A 282 -8.18 18.00 -3.44
C GLN A 282 -9.11 18.38 -4.60
N ASP A 283 -8.82 17.93 -5.83
CA ASP A 283 -9.64 18.20 -7.00
C ASP A 283 -11.07 17.68 -6.84
N PHE A 284 -11.22 16.46 -6.31
CA PHE A 284 -12.55 15.92 -5.99
C PHE A 284 -13.25 16.73 -4.91
N TYR A 285 -12.53 17.19 -3.89
CA TYR A 285 -13.11 18.02 -2.84
C TYR A 285 -13.62 19.35 -3.37
N ASP A 286 -12.87 20.00 -4.26
CA ASP A 286 -13.25 21.27 -4.89
C ASP A 286 -14.51 21.11 -5.75
N ILE A 287 -14.59 20.03 -6.54
CA ILE A 287 -15.80 19.69 -7.29
C ILE A 287 -16.99 19.50 -6.32
N CYS A 288 -16.77 18.77 -5.22
CA CYS A 288 -17.80 18.55 -4.22
C CYS A 288 -18.28 19.85 -3.57
N ILE A 289 -17.38 20.75 -3.19
CA ILE A 289 -17.74 22.06 -2.62
C ILE A 289 -18.58 22.87 -3.61
N LYS A 290 -18.20 22.86 -4.90
CA LYS A 290 -18.90 23.61 -5.94
C LYS A 290 -20.30 23.06 -6.24
N LYS A 291 -20.47 21.74 -6.23
CA LYS A 291 -21.73 21.06 -6.60
C LYS A 291 -22.68 20.86 -5.42
N ASN A 292 -22.16 20.66 -4.22
CA ASN A 292 -22.99 20.34 -3.06
C ASN A 292 -23.73 21.57 -2.55
N PRO A 293 -24.96 21.40 -2.04
CA PRO A 293 -25.69 22.50 -1.41
C PRO A 293 -24.98 22.96 -0.13
N GLU A 294 -25.07 24.26 0.16
CA GLU A 294 -24.47 24.85 1.36
C GLU A 294 -25.01 24.23 2.66
N ARG A 295 -26.28 23.82 2.66
CA ARG A 295 -26.97 23.31 3.83
C ARG A 295 -27.75 22.04 3.52
N ILE A 296 -27.51 21.02 4.33
CA ILE A 296 -28.22 19.74 4.33
C ILE A 296 -28.97 19.61 5.65
N ILE A 297 -30.19 19.10 5.57
CA ILE A 297 -31.01 18.71 6.71
C ILE A 297 -31.25 17.20 6.68
N THR A 298 -31.59 16.63 7.82
CA THR A 298 -32.11 15.26 7.85
C THR A 298 -33.61 15.29 7.59
N TRP A 299 -34.04 14.64 6.51
CA TRP A 299 -35.45 14.47 6.17
C TRP A 299 -36.04 13.27 6.91
N TRP A 300 -37.14 13.50 7.63
CA TRP A 300 -37.86 12.49 8.42
C TRP A 300 -39.32 12.29 7.98
N ASN A 301 -39.80 13.12 7.06
CA ASN A 301 -41.17 13.06 6.58
C ASN A 301 -41.33 11.96 5.52
N PRO A 302 -42.57 11.58 5.16
CA PRO A 302 -42.81 10.73 4.00
C PRO A 302 -42.12 11.25 2.74
N VAL A 303 -41.72 10.32 1.87
CA VAL A 303 -41.11 10.60 0.56
C VAL A 303 -42.13 10.24 -0.51
N GLU A 304 -42.43 11.17 -1.40
CA GLU A 304 -43.37 10.96 -2.49
C GLU A 304 -42.79 9.99 -3.53
N HIS A 305 -43.63 9.10 -4.07
CA HIS A 305 -43.25 8.15 -5.11
C HIS A 305 -44.13 8.40 -6.35
N ILE A 306 -43.48 8.67 -7.48
CA ILE A 306 -44.16 8.91 -8.76
C ILE A 306 -43.87 7.72 -9.66
N ALA A 307 -44.90 6.92 -9.89
CA ALA A 307 -44.91 5.82 -10.84
C ALA A 307 -45.04 6.35 -12.27
N ILE A 308 -44.11 5.96 -13.14
CA ILE A 308 -44.10 6.31 -14.55
C ILE A 308 -44.26 5.01 -15.35
N LYS A 309 -45.45 4.84 -15.93
CA LYS A 309 -45.73 3.83 -16.95
C LYS A 309 -44.89 4.10 -18.21
N PRO A 310 -44.77 3.13 -19.14
CA PRO A 310 -44.15 3.36 -20.43
C PRO A 310 -44.73 4.60 -21.13
N ILE A 311 -43.86 5.40 -21.74
CA ILE A 311 -44.26 6.62 -22.43
C ILE A 311 -44.70 6.34 -23.85
N ILE A 312 -45.60 7.18 -24.36
CA ILE A 312 -45.94 7.25 -25.77
C ILE A 312 -44.79 7.96 -26.49
N ALA A 313 -44.03 7.17 -27.24
CA ALA A 313 -42.92 7.60 -28.08
C ALA A 313 -43.33 7.81 -29.55
N ASP A 314 -44.39 7.12 -29.99
CA ASP A 314 -45.00 7.26 -31.31
C ASP A 314 -46.47 7.70 -31.18
N ALA A 315 -46.68 9.03 -31.14
CA ALA A 315 -48.01 9.60 -30.98
C ALA A 315 -48.93 9.34 -32.17
N GLU A 316 -48.38 9.24 -33.39
CA GLU A 316 -49.17 8.95 -34.58
C GLU A 316 -49.76 7.55 -34.50
N ARG A 317 -48.97 6.57 -34.03
CA ARG A 317 -49.47 5.22 -33.79
C ARG A 317 -50.43 5.14 -32.61
N ALA A 318 -50.11 5.79 -31.48
CA ALA A 318 -50.95 5.74 -30.29
C ALA A 318 -52.34 6.35 -30.46
N PHE A 319 -52.53 7.21 -31.45
CA PHE A 319 -53.77 7.95 -31.69
C PHE A 319 -54.33 7.76 -33.11
N ASP A 320 -54.04 6.61 -33.73
CA ASP A 320 -54.51 6.25 -35.07
C ASP A 320 -56.00 5.86 -35.13
N GLY A 321 -56.66 5.76 -33.97
CA GLY A 321 -58.08 5.44 -33.85
C GLY A 321 -58.38 3.95 -33.71
N ASP A 322 -57.35 3.13 -33.49
CA ASP A 322 -57.50 1.71 -33.21
C ASP A 322 -58.16 1.43 -31.84
N ARG A 323 -58.22 0.14 -31.48
CA ARG A 323 -58.83 -0.29 -30.20
C ARG A 323 -57.99 0.08 -28.96
N PHE A 324 -56.72 0.44 -29.12
CA PHE A 324 -55.80 0.75 -28.02
C PHE A 324 -55.70 2.26 -27.75
N SER A 325 -56.03 3.09 -28.74
CA SER A 325 -55.95 4.56 -28.69
C SER A 325 -56.61 5.18 -27.46
N ALA A 326 -57.84 4.73 -27.13
CA ALA A 326 -58.60 5.27 -25.99
C ALA A 326 -58.01 4.88 -24.62
N SER A 327 -57.28 3.76 -24.53
CA SER A 327 -56.55 3.38 -23.33
C SER A 327 -55.20 4.09 -23.25
N ALA A 328 -54.48 4.21 -24.37
CA ALA A 328 -53.19 4.89 -24.43
C ALA A 328 -53.29 6.34 -23.93
N GLY A 329 -54.23 7.11 -24.47
CA GLY A 329 -54.44 8.51 -24.05
C GLY A 329 -54.98 8.71 -22.64
N ARG A 330 -55.42 7.65 -21.97
CA ARG A 330 -55.92 7.72 -20.58
C ARG A 330 -54.85 7.31 -19.57
N GLU A 331 -54.02 6.34 -19.93
CA GLU A 331 -53.13 5.66 -19.00
C GLU A 331 -51.65 6.02 -19.16
N LEU A 332 -51.25 6.52 -20.32
CA LEU A 332 -49.87 6.80 -20.67
C LEU A 332 -49.69 8.31 -20.92
N ILE A 333 -48.44 8.75 -20.88
CA ILE A 333 -48.05 10.13 -21.16
C ILE A 333 -47.08 10.17 -22.34
N LEU A 334 -47.06 11.28 -23.07
CA LEU A 334 -46.09 11.53 -24.13
C LEU A 334 -44.69 11.79 -23.56
N ALA A 335 -43.66 11.52 -24.35
CA ALA A 335 -42.27 11.89 -24.03
C ALA A 335 -42.13 13.36 -23.58
N VAL A 336 -42.73 14.29 -24.35
CA VAL A 336 -42.72 15.73 -24.04
C VAL A 336 -43.48 16.08 -22.75
N GLU A 337 -44.49 15.30 -22.37
CA GLU A 337 -45.21 15.51 -21.11
C GLU A 337 -44.37 15.07 -19.91
N LEU A 338 -43.62 13.97 -20.05
CA LEU A 338 -42.65 13.55 -19.03
C LEU A 338 -41.55 14.60 -18.84
N GLU A 339 -40.95 15.09 -19.93
CA GLU A 339 -39.93 16.14 -19.87
C GLU A 339 -40.43 17.40 -19.13
N ARG A 340 -41.66 17.83 -19.45
CA ARG A 340 -42.29 18.96 -18.75
C ARG A 340 -42.56 18.65 -17.29
N ALA A 341 -43.01 17.44 -16.96
CA ALA A 341 -43.24 17.02 -15.58
C ALA A 341 -41.94 17.03 -14.76
N LEU A 342 -40.82 16.55 -15.31
CA LEU A 342 -39.51 16.61 -14.68
C LEU A 342 -39.06 18.05 -14.44
N GLY A 343 -39.24 18.93 -15.44
CA GLY A 343 -38.98 20.37 -15.27
C GLY A 343 -39.83 20.99 -14.15
N GLN A 344 -41.13 20.68 -14.10
CA GLN A 344 -42.01 21.16 -13.03
C GLN A 344 -41.59 20.65 -11.65
N LEU A 345 -41.16 19.39 -11.52
CA LEU A 345 -40.62 18.86 -10.27
C LEU A 345 -39.39 19.67 -9.83
N TYR A 346 -38.46 19.91 -10.75
CA TYR A 346 -37.26 20.68 -10.47
C TYR A 346 -37.56 22.14 -10.05
N ASP A 347 -38.41 22.82 -10.81
CA ASP A 347 -38.84 24.20 -10.54
C ASP A 347 -39.55 24.35 -9.19
N HIS A 348 -40.18 23.29 -8.71
CA HIS A 348 -40.87 23.24 -7.42
C HIS A 348 -40.03 22.57 -6.33
N ASP A 349 -38.70 22.63 -6.45
CA ASP A 349 -37.75 22.21 -5.41
C ASP A 349 -37.76 20.71 -5.08
N TYR A 350 -38.21 19.85 -5.99
CA TYR A 350 -38.04 18.42 -5.81
C TYR A 350 -36.62 17.96 -6.13
N VAL A 351 -36.14 16.95 -5.40
CA VAL A 351 -34.84 16.30 -5.61
C VAL A 351 -35.02 14.80 -5.69
N LEU A 352 -34.40 14.19 -6.71
CA LEU A 352 -34.43 12.74 -6.88
C LEU A 352 -33.64 12.06 -5.77
N VAL A 353 -34.23 11.03 -5.18
CA VAL A 353 -33.59 10.21 -4.15
C VAL A 353 -33.72 8.73 -4.46
N ASP A 354 -32.72 7.96 -4.06
CA ASP A 354 -32.76 6.50 -4.13
C ASP A 354 -33.61 5.95 -2.97
N SER A 355 -34.55 5.04 -3.26
CA SER A 355 -35.42 4.40 -2.27
C SER A 355 -34.66 3.67 -1.17
N ARG A 356 -33.44 3.19 -1.47
CA ARG A 356 -32.52 2.55 -0.52
C ARG A 356 -31.93 3.54 0.48
N SER A 357 -32.07 4.85 0.27
CA SER A 357 -31.49 5.89 1.14
C SER A 357 -32.26 6.04 2.46
N PHE A 358 -33.57 5.79 2.46
CA PHE A 358 -34.44 6.06 3.62
C PHE A 358 -35.14 4.80 4.17
N VAL A 359 -34.85 3.61 3.64
CA VAL A 359 -35.28 2.33 4.19
C VAL A 359 -34.06 1.44 4.44
N SER A 360 -33.98 0.88 5.65
CA SER A 360 -32.95 -0.09 6.04
C SER A 360 -33.23 -1.49 5.50
N ALA A 361 -32.22 -2.37 5.53
CA ALA A 361 -32.36 -3.76 5.06
C ALA A 361 -33.42 -4.57 5.83
N ASP A 362 -33.70 -4.21 7.09
CA ASP A 362 -34.77 -4.80 7.91
C ASP A 362 -36.13 -4.07 7.77
N GLY A 363 -36.26 -3.18 6.78
CA GLY A 363 -37.52 -2.51 6.43
C GLY A 363 -37.89 -1.31 7.31
N LYS A 364 -36.99 -0.85 8.18
CA LYS A 364 -37.24 0.34 9.01
C LYS A 364 -36.90 1.62 8.26
N LEU A 365 -37.77 2.63 8.42
CA LEU A 365 -37.50 3.98 7.95
C LEU A 365 -36.30 4.59 8.69
N ARG A 366 -35.45 5.30 7.96
CA ARG A 366 -34.32 6.06 8.49
C ARG A 366 -34.31 7.46 7.91
N GLY A 367 -33.86 8.44 8.69
CA GLY A 367 -33.66 9.79 8.19
C GLY A 367 -32.60 9.81 7.10
N MET A 368 -32.80 10.65 6.08
CA MET A 368 -31.88 10.77 4.96
C MET A 368 -31.38 12.21 4.78
N PRO A 369 -30.16 12.44 4.28
CA PRO A 369 -29.70 13.77 3.95
C PRO A 369 -30.53 14.35 2.80
N CYS A 370 -31.02 15.58 2.96
CA CYS A 370 -31.74 16.32 1.93
C CYS A 370 -31.26 17.78 1.93
N PRO A 371 -31.04 18.41 0.76
CA PRO A 371 -30.74 19.84 0.70
C PRO A 371 -31.83 20.67 1.37
N ALA A 372 -31.44 21.67 2.16
CA ALA A 372 -32.40 22.53 2.84
C ALA A 372 -33.32 23.23 1.81
N GLY A 373 -34.63 23.18 2.04
CA GLY A 373 -35.63 23.73 1.14
C GLY A 373 -36.07 22.81 0.00
N LYS A 374 -35.37 21.69 -0.23
CA LYS A 374 -35.76 20.68 -1.23
C LYS A 374 -36.70 19.62 -0.66
N LYS A 375 -37.47 18.98 -1.54
CA LYS A 375 -38.42 17.90 -1.24
C LYS A 375 -37.98 16.61 -1.93
N PRO A 376 -37.69 15.53 -1.21
CA PRO A 376 -37.27 14.27 -1.83
C PRO A 376 -38.44 13.63 -2.59
N VAL A 377 -38.13 13.06 -3.76
CA VAL A 377 -39.07 12.27 -4.56
C VAL A 377 -38.36 11.05 -5.15
N VAL A 378 -39.06 9.92 -5.19
CA VAL A 378 -38.63 8.72 -5.89
C VAL A 378 -39.40 8.61 -7.20
N LEU A 379 -38.69 8.43 -8.31
CA LEU A 379 -39.30 7.99 -9.56
C LEU A 379 -39.24 6.47 -9.63
N VAL A 380 -40.38 5.85 -9.89
CA VAL A 380 -40.51 4.41 -10.12
C VAL A 380 -40.86 4.22 -11.58
N LEU A 381 -39.92 3.73 -12.38
CA LEU A 381 -40.17 3.42 -13.78
C LEU A 381 -40.68 1.98 -13.89
N GLU A 382 -41.87 1.81 -14.46
CA GLU A 382 -42.59 0.54 -14.43
C GLU A 382 -42.72 -0.09 -15.83
N ASP A 383 -42.99 -1.39 -15.88
CA ASP A 383 -43.56 -2.06 -17.07
C ASP A 383 -42.70 -2.07 -18.35
N PHE A 384 -41.39 -2.28 -18.25
CA PHE A 384 -40.45 -2.37 -19.38
C PHE A 384 -40.57 -3.63 -20.29
N TYR A 385 -41.71 -4.33 -20.28
CA TYR A 385 -41.93 -5.46 -21.18
C TYR A 385 -42.69 -5.03 -22.43
N GLY A 386 -42.15 -5.40 -23.58
CA GLY A 386 -42.75 -5.10 -24.88
C GLY A 386 -43.56 -6.27 -25.46
N SER A 387 -44.64 -5.94 -26.15
CA SER A 387 -45.38 -6.87 -26.99
C SER A 387 -45.99 -6.11 -28.17
N LEU A 388 -46.26 -6.80 -29.29
CA LEU A 388 -46.89 -6.18 -30.46
C LEU A 388 -48.19 -5.44 -30.11
N PRO A 389 -49.13 -6.01 -29.33
CA PRO A 389 -50.32 -5.28 -28.90
C PRO A 389 -50.05 -4.01 -28.08
N ARG A 390 -48.98 -3.98 -27.28
CA ARG A 390 -48.62 -2.76 -26.52
C ARG A 390 -47.92 -1.72 -27.40
N ALA A 391 -47.15 -2.16 -28.40
CA ALA A 391 -46.52 -1.27 -29.36
C ALA A 391 -47.55 -0.44 -30.15
N GLU A 392 -48.76 -0.96 -30.35
CA GLU A 392 -49.88 -0.18 -30.92
C GLU A 392 -50.29 1.01 -30.05
N SER A 393 -50.05 0.97 -28.73
CA SER A 393 -50.21 2.16 -27.86
C SER A 393 -49.09 3.20 -28.03
N GLY A 394 -48.24 3.07 -29.05
CA GLY A 394 -47.14 3.99 -29.36
C GLY A 394 -45.97 3.94 -28.39
N ILE A 395 -45.84 2.88 -27.59
CA ILE A 395 -44.68 2.69 -26.70
C ILE A 395 -43.56 1.94 -27.41
N ALA A 396 -42.33 2.04 -26.90
CA ALA A 396 -41.22 1.20 -27.36
C ALA A 396 -41.55 -0.29 -27.21
N TRP A 397 -41.33 -1.07 -28.28
CA TRP A 397 -41.61 -2.52 -28.28
C TRP A 397 -40.46 -3.34 -27.69
N ARG A 398 -39.28 -2.73 -27.54
CA ARG A 398 -38.09 -3.28 -26.88
C ARG A 398 -37.22 -2.13 -26.36
N LEU A 399 -36.41 -2.43 -25.35
CA LEU A 399 -35.24 -1.64 -24.98
C LEU A 399 -33.96 -2.27 -25.52
N ASP A 400 -33.04 -1.44 -25.98
CA ASP A 400 -31.69 -1.83 -26.41
C ASP A 400 -30.63 -0.93 -25.75
N VAL A 401 -29.35 -1.24 -25.95
CA VAL A 401 -28.22 -0.44 -25.44
C VAL A 401 -27.37 0.03 -26.61
N ASN A 402 -27.12 1.33 -26.70
CA ASN A 402 -26.30 1.89 -27.77
C ASN A 402 -24.78 1.72 -27.50
N GLN A 403 -23.94 2.21 -28.42
CA GLN A 403 -22.48 2.06 -28.31
C GLN A 403 -21.89 2.84 -27.14
N GLU A 404 -22.58 3.89 -26.69
CA GLU A 404 -22.24 4.71 -25.53
C GLU A 404 -22.68 4.08 -24.19
N GLY A 405 -23.40 2.96 -24.23
CA GLY A 405 -23.91 2.28 -23.03
C GLY A 405 -25.23 2.84 -22.49
N CYS A 406 -25.90 3.73 -23.23
CA CYS A 406 -27.19 4.31 -22.86
C CYS A 406 -28.36 3.41 -23.28
N VAL A 407 -29.43 3.42 -22.48
CA VAL A 407 -30.66 2.68 -22.81
C VAL A 407 -31.45 3.43 -23.88
N THR A 408 -31.79 2.71 -24.95
CA THR A 408 -32.60 3.21 -26.06
C THR A 408 -33.93 2.47 -26.13
N GLY A 409 -35.01 3.20 -26.44
CA GLY A 409 -36.27 2.57 -26.84
C GLY A 409 -36.25 2.28 -28.32
N VAL A 410 -36.78 1.13 -28.73
CA VAL A 410 -36.94 0.75 -30.14
C VAL A 410 -38.42 0.78 -30.48
N LEU A 411 -38.77 1.55 -31.50
CA LEU A 411 -40.08 1.56 -32.16
C LEU A 411 -40.04 0.65 -33.38
N LEU A 412 -41.17 0.01 -33.66
CA LEU A 412 -41.40 -0.79 -34.86
C LEU A 412 -42.46 -0.08 -35.68
N ASP A 413 -42.19 0.32 -36.91
CA ASP A 413 -43.20 0.95 -37.75
C ASP A 413 -44.16 -0.07 -38.39
N SER A 414 -45.13 0.41 -39.19
CA SER A 414 -46.10 -0.43 -39.89
C SER A 414 -45.50 -1.30 -41.01
N SER A 415 -44.32 -0.93 -41.52
CA SER A 415 -43.54 -1.70 -42.50
C SER A 415 -42.66 -2.78 -41.86
N GLY A 416 -42.48 -2.72 -40.53
CA GLY A 416 -41.56 -3.56 -39.78
C GLY A 416 -40.14 -3.00 -39.70
N GLU A 417 -39.90 -1.73 -40.09
CA GLU A 417 -38.62 -1.06 -39.86
C GLU A 417 -38.51 -0.59 -38.40
N GLU A 418 -37.29 -0.66 -37.87
CA GLU A 418 -36.99 -0.27 -36.50
C GLU A 418 -36.41 1.16 -36.45
N ARG A 419 -36.88 1.96 -35.49
CA ARG A 419 -36.31 3.27 -35.15
C ARG A 419 -35.91 3.25 -33.67
N ALA A 420 -34.66 3.60 -33.36
CA ALA A 420 -34.15 3.60 -32.00
C ALA A 420 -33.76 5.02 -31.57
N ASP A 421 -34.13 5.40 -30.35
CA ASP A 421 -33.78 6.68 -29.73
C ASP A 421 -33.83 6.55 -28.19
N THR A 422 -32.98 7.27 -27.46
CA THR A 422 -33.01 7.32 -25.99
C THR A 422 -34.33 7.92 -25.49
N ARG A 423 -34.91 8.88 -26.22
CA ARG A 423 -36.16 9.55 -25.89
C ARG A 423 -37.40 8.69 -26.10
N TYR A 424 -37.27 7.50 -26.69
CA TYR A 424 -38.37 6.54 -26.80
C TYR A 424 -38.61 5.75 -25.51
N SER A 425 -37.85 6.01 -24.44
CA SER A 425 -38.03 5.40 -23.12
C SER A 425 -37.99 6.47 -22.03
N ALA A 426 -38.76 6.24 -20.96
CA ALA A 426 -38.66 7.07 -19.75
C ALA A 426 -37.25 7.01 -19.12
N ILE A 427 -36.51 5.92 -19.32
CA ILE A 427 -35.13 5.79 -18.83
C ILE A 427 -34.25 6.86 -19.49
N GLY A 428 -34.21 6.89 -20.82
CA GLY A 428 -33.35 7.82 -21.55
C GLY A 428 -33.75 9.29 -21.33
N ILE A 429 -35.05 9.59 -21.20
CA ILE A 429 -35.51 10.94 -20.85
C ILE A 429 -35.03 11.36 -19.45
N VAL A 430 -35.12 10.48 -18.46
CA VAL A 430 -34.65 10.78 -17.10
C VAL A 430 -33.13 10.90 -17.07
N GLU A 431 -32.40 10.05 -17.78
CA GLU A 431 -30.93 10.11 -17.90
C GLU A 431 -30.46 11.42 -18.55
N GLU A 432 -31.09 11.85 -19.63
CA GLU A 432 -30.79 13.13 -20.28
C GLU A 432 -31.10 14.33 -19.38
N PHE A 433 -32.14 14.23 -18.55
CA PHE A 433 -32.51 15.31 -17.62
C PHE A 433 -31.52 15.48 -16.46
N ILE A 434 -30.87 14.41 -16.01
CA ILE A 434 -29.94 14.45 -14.86
C ILE A 434 -28.49 14.72 -15.24
N ALA A 435 -28.12 14.51 -16.51
CA ALA A 435 -26.78 14.74 -17.04
C ALA A 435 -26.43 16.24 -17.09
#